data_AF-A0A271J124-F1
#
_entry.id   AF-A0A271J124-F1
#
_cell.length_a   1.000
_cell.length_b   1.000
_cell.length_c   1.000
_cell.angle_alpha   90.00
_cell.angle_beta   90.00
_cell.angle_gamma   90.00
#
_symmetry.space_group_name_H-M   'P 1'
#
loop_
_entity.id
_entity.type
_entity.pdbx_description
1 polymer ?
#
loop_
_entity_poly.entity_id
_entity_poly.type
_entity_poly.pdbx_seq_one_letter_code
_entity_poly.pdbx_strand_id
1 'polypeptide(L)'
;MIDIYIAKSLAVSYGVEDYTGLYEVIWGLNTQYPEADHEAKVRAAERAMRFLLDAGHVQLHGSRQEGPTEETLSLEVALRLLDDPAIWKPPLERSGLPVPIYWFTATEAGGDALERREYESL
;
A
#
# COMPACT_ATOMS: atom_id res chain seq x y z
N MET A 1 4.19 13.98 13.90
CA MET A 1 4.80 13.60 12.62
C MET A 1 4.72 12.09 12.54
N ILE A 2 4.16 11.52 11.47
CA ILE A 2 4.08 10.06 11.30
C ILE A 2 5.46 9.56 10.90
N ASP A 3 5.94 8.52 11.58
CA ASP A 3 7.20 7.89 11.22
C ASP A 3 7.04 7.06 9.92
N ILE A 4 7.87 7.37 8.93
CA ILE A 4 7.89 6.67 7.65
C ILE A 4 8.34 5.20 7.80
N TYR A 5 9.15 4.88 8.79
CA TYR A 5 9.59 3.51 9.10
C TYR A 5 8.42 2.64 9.50
N ILE A 6 7.53 3.17 10.35
CA ILE A 6 6.29 2.48 10.75
C ILE A 6 5.36 2.28 9.55
N ALA A 7 5.22 3.28 8.67
CA ALA A 7 4.40 3.15 7.47
C ALA A 7 4.95 2.07 6.50
N LYS A 8 6.27 2.00 6.32
CA LYS A 8 6.93 0.96 5.51
C LYS A 8 6.76 -0.44 6.10
N SER A 9 6.99 -0.57 7.41
CA SER A 9 6.86 -1.85 8.12
C SER A 9 5.44 -2.39 8.04
N LEU A 10 4.43 -1.54 8.29
CA LEU A 10 3.01 -1.92 8.12
C LEU A 10 2.71 -2.38 6.69
N ALA A 11 3.14 -1.61 5.68
CA ALA A 11 2.91 -1.96 4.29
C ALA A 11 3.54 -3.31 3.91
N VAL A 12 4.81 -3.56 4.25
CA VAL A 12 5.43 -4.86 3.90
C VAL A 12 4.82 -6.01 4.71
N SER A 13 4.58 -5.82 6.02
CA SER A 13 3.97 -6.84 6.88
C SER A 13 2.61 -7.28 6.33
N TYR A 14 1.76 -6.33 5.94
CA TYR A 14 0.47 -6.65 5.34
C TYR A 14 0.61 -7.37 3.99
N GLY A 15 1.57 -6.95 3.16
CA GLY A 15 1.80 -7.59 1.87
C GLY A 15 2.39 -9.01 1.97
N VAL A 16 3.03 -9.36 3.09
CA VAL A 16 3.51 -10.71 3.39
C VAL A 16 2.37 -11.59 3.92
N GLU A 17 1.53 -11.04 4.80
CA GLU A 17 0.51 -11.81 5.51
C GLU A 17 -0.76 -12.08 4.68
N ASP A 18 -1.19 -11.16 3.82
CA ASP A 18 -2.40 -11.33 3.01
C ASP A 18 -2.42 -10.42 1.76
N TYR A 19 -3.24 -10.77 0.75
CA TYR A 19 -3.58 -9.85 -0.34
C TYR A 19 -4.23 -8.59 0.23
N THR A 20 -3.47 -7.51 0.31
CA THR A 20 -3.87 -6.35 1.10
C THR A 20 -4.12 -5.13 0.22
N GLY A 21 -5.26 -4.45 0.43
CA GLY A 21 -5.57 -3.18 -0.20
C GLY A 21 -4.69 -2.04 0.32
N LEU A 22 -4.66 -0.93 -0.43
CA LEU A 22 -3.90 0.27 -0.04
C LEU A 22 -4.47 0.98 1.19
N TYR A 23 -5.77 0.78 1.48
CA TYR A 23 -6.42 1.41 2.63
C TYR A 23 -5.93 0.80 3.95
N GLU A 24 -5.53 -0.47 3.95
CA GLU A 24 -5.10 -1.19 5.14
C GLU A 24 -3.82 -0.59 5.73
N VAL A 25 -2.93 -0.04 4.89
CA VAL A 25 -1.79 0.77 5.35
C VAL A 25 -2.27 1.99 6.15
N ILE A 26 -3.29 2.70 5.65
CA ILE A 26 -3.90 3.83 6.34
C ILE A 26 -4.62 3.37 7.62
N TRP A 27 -5.27 2.21 7.59
CA TRP A 27 -5.92 1.64 8.77
C TRP A 27 -4.92 1.29 9.88
N GLY A 28 -3.78 0.71 9.53
CA GLY A 28 -2.66 0.50 10.47
C GLY A 28 -2.18 1.83 11.07
N LEU A 29 -2.03 2.87 10.24
CA LEU A 29 -1.67 4.22 10.71
C LEU A 29 -2.75 4.87 11.58
N ASN A 30 -4.04 4.60 11.33
CA ASN A 30 -5.12 5.06 12.19
C ASN A 30 -5.03 4.46 13.60
N THR A 31 -4.60 3.20 13.71
CA THR A 31 -4.41 2.53 15.00
C THR A 31 -3.18 3.07 15.74
N GLN A 32 -2.07 3.26 15.03
CA GLN A 32 -0.80 3.72 15.63
C GLN A 32 -0.78 5.23 15.94
N TYR A 33 -1.48 6.02 15.13
CA TYR A 33 -1.50 7.47 15.23
C TYR A 33 -2.94 8.00 15.18
N PRO A 34 -3.79 7.72 16.18
CA PRO A 34 -5.20 8.11 16.16
C PRO A 34 -5.38 9.62 16.02
N GLU A 35 -4.52 10.41 16.67
CA GLU A 35 -4.55 11.88 16.70
C GLU A 35 -4.03 12.55 15.43
N ALA A 36 -3.35 11.81 14.54
CA ALA A 36 -2.81 12.40 13.31
C ALA A 36 -3.93 12.64 12.28
N ASP A 37 -3.83 13.78 11.58
CA ASP A 37 -4.77 14.13 10.53
C ASP A 37 -4.77 13.11 9.39
N HIS A 38 -5.92 12.92 8.76
CA HIS A 38 -6.10 11.90 7.73
C HIS A 38 -5.18 12.13 6.53
N GLU A 39 -4.98 13.39 6.12
CA GLU A 39 -4.15 13.75 4.97
C GLU A 39 -2.66 13.39 5.23
N ALA A 40 -2.18 13.57 6.45
CA ALA A 40 -0.83 13.19 6.87
C ALA A 40 -0.65 11.67 6.80
N LYS A 41 -1.67 10.89 7.17
CA LYS A 41 -1.65 9.43 7.06
C LYS A 41 -1.60 8.99 5.60
N VAL A 42 -2.43 9.59 4.74
CA VAL A 42 -2.39 9.33 3.29
C VAL A 42 -1.01 9.64 2.72
N ARG A 43 -0.45 10.83 3.00
CA ARG A 43 0.89 11.21 2.53
C ARG A 43 1.99 10.26 3.04
N ALA A 44 1.88 9.77 4.28
CA ALA A 44 2.83 8.82 4.84
C ALA A 44 2.73 7.44 4.16
N ALA A 45 1.50 6.94 3.96
CA ALA A 45 1.23 5.69 3.25
C ALA A 45 1.70 5.76 1.79
N GLU A 46 1.41 6.86 1.09
CA GLU A 46 1.84 7.10 -0.28
C GLU A 46 3.37 7.08 -0.40
N ARG A 47 4.08 7.82 0.46
CA ARG A 47 5.55 7.83 0.48
C ARG A 47 6.14 6.46 0.75
N ALA A 48 5.54 5.69 1.67
CA ALA A 48 5.98 4.34 1.99
C ALA A 48 5.79 3.41 0.79
N MET A 49 4.61 3.40 0.17
CA MET A 49 4.32 2.55 -0.98
C MET A 49 5.20 2.88 -2.18
N ARG A 50 5.44 4.17 -2.47
CA ARG A 50 6.38 4.56 -3.54
C ARG A 50 7.78 4.01 -3.29
N PHE A 51 8.31 4.19 -2.09
CA PHE A 51 9.63 3.68 -1.73
C PHE A 51 9.72 2.15 -1.92
N LEU A 52 8.71 1.42 -1.47
CA LEU A 52 8.69 -0.04 -1.55
C LEU A 52 8.52 -0.54 -2.99
N LEU A 53 7.74 0.15 -3.81
CA LEU A 53 7.60 -0.15 -5.24
C LEU A 53 8.91 0.11 -5.99
N ASP A 54 9.55 1.27 -5.75
CA ASP A 54 10.83 1.63 -6.38
C ASP A 54 11.96 0.66 -5.98
N ALA A 55 11.95 0.18 -4.73
CA ALA A 55 12.89 -0.82 -4.24
C ALA A 55 12.58 -2.25 -4.75
N GLY A 56 11.43 -2.47 -5.40
CA GLY A 56 10.97 -3.80 -5.81
C GLY A 56 10.60 -4.72 -4.64
N HIS A 57 10.31 -4.14 -3.47
CA HIS A 57 9.97 -4.87 -2.24
C HIS A 57 8.47 -5.21 -2.16
N VAL A 58 7.64 -4.50 -2.91
CA VAL A 58 6.21 -4.82 -3.09
C VAL A 58 5.84 -4.75 -4.57
N GLN A 59 4.74 -5.42 -4.92
CA GLN A 59 4.13 -5.35 -6.25
C GLN A 59 2.66 -4.99 -6.11
N LEU A 60 2.15 -4.18 -7.05
CA LEU A 60 0.75 -3.79 -7.10
C LEU A 60 0.01 -4.65 -8.13
N HIS A 61 -1.20 -5.06 -7.78
CA HIS A 61 -2.07 -5.87 -8.63
C HIS A 61 -3.41 -5.16 -8.79
N GLY A 62 -4.10 -5.45 -9.90
CA GLY A 62 -5.43 -4.92 -10.16
C GLY A 62 -6.36 -5.94 -10.79
N SER A 63 -7.66 -5.80 -10.55
CA SER A 63 -8.68 -6.52 -11.31
C SER A 63 -8.99 -5.81 -12.63
N ARG A 64 -9.03 -6.56 -13.74
CA ARG A 64 -9.58 -6.06 -15.00
C ARG A 64 -11.12 -5.95 -14.89
N GLN A 65 -11.71 -4.91 -15.46
CA GLN A 65 -13.17 -4.76 -15.51
C GLN A 65 -13.86 -5.90 -16.28
N GLU A 66 -13.15 -6.57 -17.19
CA GLU A 66 -13.67 -7.63 -18.05
C GLU A 66 -12.87 -8.92 -17.91
N GLY A 67 -13.03 -9.63 -16.79
CA GLY A 67 -12.57 -11.01 -16.64
C GLY A 67 -11.99 -11.36 -15.26
N PRO A 68 -11.82 -12.66 -14.96
CA PRO A 68 -11.26 -13.13 -13.68
C PRO A 68 -9.73 -12.97 -13.59
N THR A 69 -9.12 -12.24 -14.53
CA THR A 69 -7.66 -12.17 -14.65
C THR A 69 -7.13 -11.00 -13.83
N GLU A 70 -6.51 -11.36 -12.71
CA GLU A 70 -5.65 -10.48 -11.93
C GLU A 70 -4.40 -10.17 -12.75
N GLU A 71 -3.94 -8.92 -12.72
CA GLU A 71 -2.72 -8.50 -13.41
C GLU A 71 -1.82 -7.73 -12.47
N THR A 72 -0.56 -8.18 -12.39
CA THR A 72 0.51 -7.41 -11.76
C THR A 72 0.79 -6.19 -12.63
N LEU A 73 0.63 -5.01 -12.04
CA LEU A 73 0.83 -3.74 -12.72
C LEU A 73 2.33 -3.49 -12.90
N SER A 74 2.69 -2.86 -14.02
CA SER A 74 4.06 -2.36 -14.18
C SER A 74 4.35 -1.28 -13.13
N LEU A 75 5.63 -1.12 -12.76
CA LEU A 75 6.06 -0.09 -11.81
C LEU A 75 5.53 1.30 -12.19
N GLU A 76 5.62 1.66 -13.47
CA GLU A 76 5.12 2.95 -13.97
C GLU A 76 3.62 3.12 -13.73
N VAL A 77 2.82 2.09 -14.00
CA VAL A 77 1.36 2.14 -13.78
C VAL A 77 1.05 2.19 -12.29
N ALA A 78 1.75 1.39 -11.47
CA ALA A 78 1.58 1.38 -10.02
C ALA A 78 1.89 2.74 -9.40
N LEU A 79 2.99 3.39 -9.80
CA LEU A 79 3.37 4.71 -9.28
C LEU A 79 2.39 5.82 -9.69
N ARG A 80 1.86 5.77 -10.92
CA ARG A 80 0.80 6.70 -11.36
C ARG A 80 -0.51 6.46 -10.61
N LEU A 81 -0.80 5.22 -10.24
CA LEU A 81 -1.99 4.91 -9.46
C LEU A 81 -1.98 5.64 -8.12
N LEU A 82 -0.83 5.65 -7.43
CA LEU A 82 -0.68 6.28 -6.11
C LEU A 82 -0.99 7.77 -6.08
N ASP A 83 -0.98 8.44 -7.24
CA ASP A 83 -1.38 9.85 -7.39
C ASP A 83 -2.90 10.07 -7.27
N ASP A 84 -3.72 9.03 -7.43
CA ASP A 84 -5.19 9.13 -7.35
C ASP A 84 -5.68 9.13 -5.88
N PRO A 85 -6.26 10.22 -5.35
CA PRO A 85 -6.77 10.23 -3.99
C PRO A 85 -7.87 9.19 -3.73
N ALA A 86 -8.59 8.75 -4.76
CA ALA A 86 -9.68 7.78 -4.61
C ALA A 86 -9.18 6.39 -4.20
N ILE A 87 -7.96 6.01 -4.59
CA ILE A 87 -7.40 4.68 -4.28
C ILE A 87 -6.97 4.53 -2.81
N TRP A 88 -6.94 5.63 -2.06
CA TRP A 88 -6.64 5.68 -0.63
C TRP A 88 -7.90 5.67 0.25
N LYS A 89 -9.09 5.74 -0.34
CA LYS A 89 -10.36 5.70 0.40
C LYS A 89 -10.73 4.29 0.84
N PRO A 90 -11.52 4.11 1.91
CA PRO A 90 -12.07 2.81 2.28
C PRO A 90 -12.84 2.18 1.11
N PRO A 91 -12.80 0.84 0.91
CA PRO A 91 -13.51 0.18 -0.19
C PRO A 91 -15.01 0.53 -0.27
N LEU A 92 -15.68 0.67 0.88
CA LEU A 92 -17.11 1.01 0.94
C LEU A 92 -17.43 2.45 0.47
N GLU A 93 -16.44 3.35 0.54
CA GLU A 93 -16.58 4.74 0.09
C GLU A 93 -16.22 4.92 -1.40
N ARG A 94 -15.76 3.85 -2.06
CA ARG A 94 -15.48 3.84 -3.51
C ARG A 94 -16.74 3.54 -4.33
N SER A 95 -17.94 3.75 -3.79
CA SER A 95 -19.20 3.31 -4.41
C SER A 95 -19.55 4.08 -5.70
N GLY A 96 -19.90 3.34 -6.78
CA GLY A 96 -20.51 3.94 -7.98
C GLY A 96 -20.56 3.07 -9.25
N LEU A 97 -19.57 2.21 -9.51
CA LEU A 97 -19.43 1.36 -10.72
C LEU A 97 -18.49 0.19 -10.35
N PRO A 98 -18.18 -0.80 -11.23
CA PRO A 98 -17.06 -1.71 -10.95
C PRO A 98 -15.76 -0.90 -10.86
N VAL A 99 -15.43 -0.47 -9.64
CA VAL A 99 -14.17 0.20 -9.34
C VAL A 99 -13.11 -0.89 -9.34
N PRO A 100 -12.05 -0.74 -10.15
CA PRO A 100 -10.93 -1.68 -10.11
C PRO A 100 -10.44 -1.84 -8.68
N ILE A 101 -10.34 -3.09 -8.23
CA ILE A 101 -9.79 -3.40 -6.92
C ILE A 101 -8.28 -3.43 -7.09
N TYR A 102 -7.56 -2.69 -6.26
CA TYR A 102 -6.11 -2.68 -6.22
C TYR A 102 -5.63 -3.18 -4.87
N TRP A 103 -4.68 -4.10 -4.91
CA TRP A 103 -4.02 -4.65 -3.74
C TRP A 103 -2.54 -4.79 -4.02
N PHE A 104 -1.76 -5.07 -3.00
CA PHE A 104 -0.34 -5.31 -3.12
C PHE A 104 0.07 -6.57 -2.38
N THR A 105 1.22 -7.11 -2.78
CA THR A 105 1.90 -8.21 -2.09
C THR A 105 3.36 -7.83 -1.90
N ALA A 106 3.99 -8.37 -0.86
CA ALA A 106 5.44 -8.30 -0.74
C ALA A 106 6.10 -9.22 -1.78
N THR A 107 7.27 -8.83 -2.25
CA THR A 107 8.15 -9.73 -3.00
C THR A 107 9.02 -10.53 -2.02
N GLU A 108 9.74 -11.55 -2.52
CA GLU A 108 10.75 -12.26 -1.71
C GLU A 108 11.78 -11.29 -1.12
N ALA A 109 12.26 -10.33 -1.93
CA ALA A 109 13.17 -9.28 -1.46
C ALA A 109 12.55 -8.39 -0.37
N GLY A 110 11.26 -8.08 -0.47
CA GLY A 110 10.53 -7.34 0.56
C GLY A 110 10.41 -8.11 1.87
N GLY A 111 10.09 -9.41 1.79
CA GLY A 111 10.03 -10.31 2.94
C GLY A 111 11.38 -10.42 3.65
N ASP A 112 12.46 -10.66 2.91
CA ASP A 112 13.83 -10.71 3.44
C ASP A 112 14.22 -9.41 4.16
N ALA A 113 13.91 -8.25 3.55
CA ALA A 113 14.19 -6.95 4.15
C ALA A 113 13.38 -6.70 5.44
N LEU A 114 12.15 -7.21 5.51
CA LEU A 114 11.34 -7.16 6.72
C LEU A 114 11.94 -8.02 7.84
N GLU A 115 12.36 -9.26 7.54
CA GLU A 115 12.99 -10.15 8.52
C GLU A 115 14.29 -9.56 9.08
N ARG A 116 15.05 -8.85 8.23
CA ARG A 116 16.27 -8.12 8.61
C ARG A 116 16.02 -6.81 9.35
N ARG A 117 14.74 -6.44 9.56
CA ARG A 117 14.32 -5.20 10.25
C ARG A 117 14.85 -3.94 9.58
N GLU A 118 14.99 -3.95 8.25
CA GLU A 118 15.50 -2.79 7.48
C GLU A 118 14.54 -1.59 7.50
N TYR A 119 13.31 -1.79 7.97
CA TYR A 119 12.28 -0.76 8.14
C TYR A 119 12.05 -0.36 9.60
N GLU A 120 12.78 -0.91 10.56
CA GLU A 120 12.81 -0.41 11.94
C GLU A 120 13.83 0.75 11.98
N SER A 121 13.49 1.90 12.56
CA SER A 121 14.37 3.08 12.57
C SER A 121 15.73 2.77 13.23
N LEU A 122 16.79 3.46 12.80
CA LEU A 122 18.01 3.63 13.60
C LEU A 122 17.72 4.27 14.96
#